data_AF-A0A8I1K7A1-F1
#
_entry.id   AF-A0A8I1K7A1-F1
#
_cell.length_a   1.000
_cell.length_b   1.000
_cell.length_c   1.000
_cell.angle_alpha   90.00
_cell.angle_beta   90.00
_cell.angle_gamma   90.00
#
_symmetry.space_group_name_H-M   'P 1'
#
loop_
_entity.id
_entity.type
_entity.pdbx_description
1 polymer ?
#
loop_
_entity_poly.entity_id
_entity_poly.type
_entity_poly.pdbx_seq_one_letter_code
_entity_poly.pdbx_strand_id
1 'polypeptide(L)'
;MFDHPTQPEIAEWFARFEVPEVAYSVCSIDLSNEPPEHWFFKRNRLRPESLKLDLCIPSSGNWCVDLSRHDRQFNIQWRQNDDLRIESQQLRYRKLIKWPRLHSLMDFPLLVGQLEQCLGVRFVRHANLGARLLEPEALACNPKIRQWLAPCADTFGWNRQMQAE
;
A
#
# COMPACT_ATOMS: atom_id res chain seq x y z
N MET A 1 19.90 22.03 -7.39
CA MET A 1 19.21 20.77 -7.71
C MET A 1 19.62 19.81 -6.60
N PHE A 2 18.72 19.50 -5.67
CA PHE A 2 19.06 18.65 -4.53
C PHE A 2 18.82 17.20 -4.97
N ASP A 3 19.83 16.58 -5.59
CA ASP A 3 19.83 15.13 -5.79
C ASP A 3 19.91 14.47 -4.41
N HIS A 4 18.76 14.02 -3.92
CA HIS A 4 18.74 13.11 -2.78
C HIS A 4 19.20 11.76 -3.33
N PRO A 5 20.22 11.11 -2.75
CA PRO A 5 20.65 9.81 -3.23
C PRO A 5 19.45 8.85 -3.18
N THR A 6 19.08 8.27 -4.32
CA THR A 6 18.07 7.22 -4.38
C THR A 6 18.47 6.14 -3.39
N GLN A 7 17.61 5.88 -2.39
CA GLN A 7 17.91 4.84 -1.42
C GLN A 7 18.04 3.49 -2.13
N PRO A 8 19.03 2.64 -1.77
CA PRO A 8 19.31 1.40 -2.50
C PRO A 8 18.10 0.48 -2.67
N GLU A 9 17.25 0.38 -1.65
CA GLU A 9 16.04 -0.45 -1.69
C GLU A 9 15.00 0.06 -2.70
N ILE A 10 14.86 1.39 -2.85
CA ILE A 10 13.96 1.97 -3.86
C ILE A 10 14.51 1.74 -5.25
N ALA A 11 15.80 1.99 -5.46
CA ALA A 11 16.45 1.73 -6.74
C ALA A 11 16.31 0.24 -7.13
N GLU A 12 16.50 -0.66 -6.18
CA GLU A 12 16.30 -2.10 -6.38
C GLU A 12 14.85 -2.41 -6.78
N TRP A 13 13.85 -1.81 -6.11
CA TRP A 13 12.45 -2.00 -6.45
C TRP A 13 12.18 -1.57 -7.91
N PHE A 14 12.56 -0.35 -8.29
CA PHE A 14 12.37 0.17 -9.65
C PHE A 14 13.07 -0.71 -10.69
N ALA A 15 14.32 -1.12 -10.44
CA ALA A 15 15.08 -1.98 -11.33
C ALA A 15 14.46 -3.38 -11.45
N ARG A 16 14.10 -4.01 -10.32
CA ARG A 16 13.53 -5.37 -10.27
C ARG A 16 12.22 -5.46 -11.04
N PHE A 17 11.38 -4.43 -10.92
CA PHE A 17 10.09 -4.36 -11.58
C PHE A 17 10.13 -3.70 -12.96
N GLU A 18 11.31 -3.31 -13.46
CA GLU A 18 11.46 -2.62 -14.76
C GLU A 18 10.60 -1.35 -14.85
N VAL A 19 10.43 -0.64 -13.73
CA VAL A 19 9.74 0.64 -13.70
C VAL A 19 10.74 1.75 -14.02
N PRO A 20 10.44 2.67 -14.94
CA PRO A 20 11.33 3.79 -15.25
C PRO A 20 11.65 4.62 -14.01
N GLU A 21 12.94 4.81 -13.73
CA GLU A 21 13.40 5.70 -12.65
C GLU A 21 13.29 7.16 -13.10
N VAL A 22 12.09 7.73 -12.95
CA VAL A 22 11.83 9.14 -13.24
C VAL A 22 12.00 9.95 -11.96
N ALA A 23 12.76 11.05 -12.03
CA ALA A 23 12.95 11.95 -10.90
C ALA A 23 11.60 12.48 -10.38
N TYR A 24 11.42 12.46 -9.06
CA TYR A 24 10.18 12.88 -8.37
C TYR A 24 8.93 12.06 -8.71
N SER A 25 9.08 10.91 -9.37
CA SER A 25 7.99 9.98 -9.57
C SER A 25 7.57 9.32 -8.26
N VAL A 26 6.31 8.90 -8.22
CA VAL A 26 5.73 8.18 -7.09
C VAL A 26 4.89 7.05 -7.64
N CYS A 27 5.08 5.85 -7.12
CA CYS A 27 4.17 4.72 -7.30
C CYS A 27 3.34 4.55 -6.03
N SER A 28 2.05 4.22 -6.16
CA SER A 28 1.20 3.88 -5.01
C SER A 28 0.41 2.59 -5.27
N ILE A 29 0.21 1.78 -4.23
CA ILE A 29 -0.56 0.54 -4.28
C ILE A 29 -1.57 0.55 -3.14
N ASP A 30 -2.84 0.59 -3.50
CA ASP A 30 -3.98 0.64 -2.59
C ASP A 30 -4.65 -0.75 -2.49
N LEU A 31 -4.83 -1.23 -1.26
CA LEU A 31 -5.64 -2.41 -0.89
C LEU A 31 -6.74 -1.99 0.10
N SER A 32 -7.89 -2.66 0.06
CA SER A 32 -8.97 -2.42 1.01
C SER A 32 -9.78 -3.67 1.32
N ASN A 33 -10.40 -3.75 2.50
CA ASN A 33 -11.42 -4.75 2.83
C ASN A 33 -12.82 -4.39 2.29
N GLU A 34 -12.94 -3.29 1.56
CA GLU A 34 -14.13 -2.88 0.83
C GLU A 34 -13.83 -2.80 -0.67
N PRO A 35 -14.85 -2.92 -1.53
CA PRO A 35 -14.74 -2.57 -2.93
C PRO A 35 -14.09 -1.18 -3.11
N PRO A 36 -13.11 -1.03 -4.02
CA PRO A 36 -12.41 0.25 -4.24
C PRO A 36 -13.36 1.43 -4.46
N GLU A 37 -14.46 1.18 -5.18
CA GLU A 37 -15.52 2.14 -5.46
C GLU A 37 -16.10 2.83 -4.21
N HIS A 38 -16.14 2.14 -3.07
CA HIS A 38 -16.62 2.70 -1.82
C HIS A 38 -15.73 3.83 -1.32
N TRP A 39 -14.41 3.76 -1.51
CA TRP A 39 -13.50 4.81 -1.05
C TRP A 39 -13.51 6.05 -1.93
N PHE A 40 -13.87 5.90 -3.21
CA PHE A 40 -13.74 6.97 -4.20
C PHE A 40 -15.05 7.67 -4.55
N PHE A 41 -16.13 6.92 -4.79
CA PHE A 41 -17.40 7.50 -5.28
C PHE A 41 -18.65 6.99 -4.54
N LYS A 42 -18.53 5.99 -3.65
CA LYS A 42 -19.63 5.50 -2.81
C LYS A 42 -19.26 5.52 -1.31
N ARG A 43 -18.71 6.63 -0.81
CA ARG A 43 -18.20 6.76 0.57
C ARG A 43 -19.24 6.49 1.66
N ASN A 44 -20.50 6.76 1.38
CA ASN A 44 -21.62 6.44 2.28
C ASN A 44 -21.83 4.92 2.49
N ARG A 45 -21.18 4.06 1.68
CA ARG A 45 -21.22 2.60 1.85
C ARG A 45 -20.08 2.05 2.70
N LEU A 46 -19.11 2.89 3.09
CA LEU A 46 -18.03 2.45 3.98
C LEU A 46 -18.58 2.20 5.39
N ARG A 47 -18.26 1.03 5.92
CA ARG A 47 -18.50 0.71 7.32
C ARG A 47 -17.48 1.45 8.20
N PRO A 48 -17.78 1.72 9.48
CA PRO A 48 -16.81 2.30 10.40
C PRO A 48 -15.48 1.51 10.46
N GLU A 49 -15.56 0.19 10.37
CA GLU A 49 -14.44 -0.75 10.35
C GLU A 49 -13.78 -0.99 8.99
N SER A 50 -14.19 -0.26 7.95
CA SER A 50 -13.52 -0.34 6.65
C SER A 50 -12.07 0.14 6.77
N LEU A 51 -11.16 -0.64 6.18
CA LEU A 51 -9.72 -0.45 6.21
C LEU A 51 -9.21 -0.14 4.81
N LYS A 52 -8.24 0.78 4.74
CA LYS A 52 -7.46 1.07 3.55
C LYS A 52 -5.98 0.93 3.90
N LEU A 53 -5.25 0.18 3.08
CA LEU A 53 -3.81 0.01 3.15
C LEU A 53 -3.19 0.62 1.89
N ASP A 54 -2.38 1.65 2.03
CA ASP A 54 -1.72 2.37 0.93
C ASP A 54 -0.21 2.23 1.06
N LEU A 55 0.44 1.64 0.07
CA LEU A 55 1.90 1.65 -0.06
C LEU A 55 2.30 2.76 -1.03
N CYS A 56 3.09 3.71 -0.57
CA CYS A 56 3.64 4.80 -1.37
C CYS A 56 5.16 4.63 -1.53
N ILE A 57 5.63 4.68 -2.78
CA ILE A 57 7.02 4.44 -3.18
C ILE A 57 7.51 5.63 -4.02
N PRO A 58 8.01 6.70 -3.37
CA PRO A 58 8.61 7.83 -4.08
C PRO A 58 10.01 7.46 -4.58
N SER A 59 10.38 7.88 -5.79
CA SER A 59 11.74 7.66 -6.33
C SER A 59 12.82 8.33 -5.49
N SER A 60 12.47 9.35 -4.70
CA SER A 60 13.38 10.06 -3.78
C SER A 60 13.71 9.31 -2.49
N GLY A 61 13.27 8.06 -2.32
CA GLY A 61 13.87 7.20 -1.30
C GLY A 61 13.14 7.07 0.03
N ASN A 62 11.87 7.44 0.21
CA ASN A 62 11.16 7.33 1.50
C ASN A 62 9.82 6.61 1.34
N TRP A 63 9.82 5.29 1.17
CA TRP A 63 8.57 4.55 1.09
C TRP A 63 7.83 4.55 2.43
N CYS A 64 6.51 4.47 2.36
CA CYS A 64 5.64 4.39 3.52
C CYS A 64 4.45 3.48 3.21
N VAL A 65 4.09 2.62 4.15
CA VAL A 65 2.82 1.90 4.13
C VAL A 65 1.91 2.52 5.19
N ASP A 66 0.73 2.97 4.82
CA ASP A 66 -0.29 3.55 5.70
C ASP A 66 -1.51 2.63 5.79
N LEU A 67 -1.83 2.15 6.98
CA LEU A 67 -3.09 1.48 7.28
C LEU A 67 -4.00 2.45 8.03
N SER A 68 -5.10 2.83 7.37
CA SER A 68 -6.11 3.71 7.92
C SER A 68 -7.45 2.99 8.08
N ARG A 69 -8.15 3.31 9.16
CA ARG A 69 -9.53 2.89 9.38
C ARG A 69 -10.48 4.06 9.12
N HIS A 70 -11.62 3.78 8.51
CA HIS A 70 -12.57 4.80 8.06
C HIS A 70 -13.07 5.70 9.21
N ASP A 71 -13.40 5.12 10.37
CA ASP A 71 -13.83 5.85 11.56
C ASP A 71 -12.69 6.58 12.33
N ARG A 72 -11.46 6.52 11.80
CA ARG A 72 -10.25 7.12 12.40
C ARG A 72 -9.93 6.62 13.81
N GLN A 73 -10.41 5.44 14.19
CA GLN A 73 -10.10 4.85 15.48
C GLN A 73 -8.60 4.55 15.62
N PHE A 74 -7.90 4.31 14.51
CA PHE A 74 -6.45 4.25 14.44
C PHE A 74 -5.92 4.59 13.02
N ASN A 75 -4.64 4.96 12.98
CA ASN A 75 -3.79 5.03 11.79
C ASN A 75 -2.42 4.42 12.12
N ILE A 76 -1.85 3.66 11.20
CA ILE A 76 -0.57 2.96 11.41
C ILE A 76 0.29 3.13 10.19
N GLN A 77 1.56 3.45 10.42
CA GLN A 77 2.52 3.67 9.36
C GLN A 77 3.75 2.81 9.56
N TRP A 78 4.12 2.08 8.51
CA TRP A 78 5.43 1.43 8.41
C TRP A 78 6.29 2.24 7.47
N ARG A 79 7.49 2.56 7.93
CA ARG A 79 8.49 3.30 7.18
C ARG A 79 9.81 2.53 7.24
N GLN A 80 10.76 2.98 6.44
CA GLN A 80 12.13 2.47 6.45
C GLN A 80 12.75 2.45 7.84
N ASN A 81 13.77 1.62 8.02
CA ASN A 81 14.51 1.45 9.27
C ASN A 81 13.64 0.92 10.43
N ASP A 82 12.61 0.11 10.13
CA ASP A 82 11.65 -0.46 11.11
C ASP A 82 10.93 0.63 11.95
N ASP A 83 10.71 1.82 11.37
CA ASP A 83 9.92 2.89 11.99
C ASP A 83 8.42 2.59 11.84
N LEU A 84 7.88 1.92 12.86
CA LEU A 84 6.45 1.66 13.04
C LEU A 84 5.82 2.75 13.91
N ARG A 85 4.89 3.50 13.34
CA ARG A 85 4.12 4.54 14.04
C ARG A 85 2.67 4.12 14.18
N ILE A 86 2.12 4.27 15.38
CA ILE A 86 0.74 3.91 15.71
C ILE A 86 0.06 5.12 16.33
N GLU A 87 -0.90 5.68 15.62
CA GLU A 87 -1.77 6.75 16.10
C GLU A 87 -3.14 6.18 16.48
N SER A 88 -3.51 6.25 17.75
CA SER A 88 -4.86 5.89 18.21
C SER A 88 -5.13 6.46 19.59
N GLN A 89 -6.39 6.83 19.85
CA GLN A 89 -6.81 7.21 21.19
C GLN A 89 -6.99 5.98 22.11
N GLN A 90 -7.26 4.80 21.56
CA GLN A 90 -7.58 3.62 22.35
C GLN A 90 -6.33 2.80 22.70
N LEU A 91 -6.24 2.38 23.96
CA LEU A 91 -5.09 1.63 24.48
C LEU A 91 -4.89 0.29 23.76
N ARG A 92 -5.99 -0.35 23.33
CA ARG A 92 -5.96 -1.62 22.60
C ARG A 92 -5.05 -1.56 21.38
N TYR A 93 -5.23 -0.57 20.51
CA TYR A 93 -4.44 -0.45 19.28
C TYR A 93 -3.00 -0.04 19.56
N ARG A 94 -2.74 0.74 20.62
CA ARG A 94 -1.39 1.20 20.95
C ARG A 94 -0.53 0.15 21.64
N LYS A 95 -1.11 -0.74 22.46
CA LYS A 95 -0.34 -1.62 23.36
C LYS A 95 -0.71 -3.10 23.32
N LEU A 96 -1.95 -3.44 22.95
CA LEU A 96 -2.42 -4.83 23.05
C LEU A 96 -2.29 -5.59 21.73
N ILE A 97 -2.43 -4.89 20.60
CA ILE A 97 -2.23 -5.49 19.28
C ILE A 97 -0.73 -5.59 19.00
N LYS A 98 -0.29 -6.80 18.66
CA LYS A 98 1.07 -7.05 18.17
C LYS A 98 1.09 -6.76 16.67
N TRP A 99 1.43 -5.53 16.32
CA TRP A 99 1.53 -5.12 14.93
C TRP A 99 2.71 -5.82 14.25
N PRO A 100 2.52 -6.34 13.03
CA PRO A 100 3.62 -6.90 12.25
C PRO A 100 4.68 -5.85 11.97
N ARG A 101 5.93 -6.28 11.79
CA ARG A 101 7.04 -5.42 11.35
C ARG A 101 7.22 -5.55 9.86
N LEU A 102 7.64 -4.47 9.22
CA LEU A 102 7.97 -4.42 7.80
C LEU A 102 9.39 -3.87 7.66
N HIS A 103 10.36 -4.78 7.54
CA HIS A 103 11.77 -4.41 7.43
C HIS A 103 12.17 -4.05 6.00
N SER A 104 11.50 -4.64 5.02
CA SER A 104 11.73 -4.36 3.61
C SER A 104 10.43 -4.05 2.88
N LEU A 105 10.51 -3.11 1.94
CA LEU A 105 9.48 -2.83 0.94
C LEU A 105 9.03 -4.10 0.21
N MET A 106 9.98 -5.01 -0.09
CA MET A 106 9.70 -6.24 -0.83
C MET A 106 8.78 -7.20 -0.06
N ASP A 107 8.68 -7.07 1.26
CA ASP A 107 7.84 -7.90 2.13
C ASP A 107 6.40 -7.37 2.26
N PHE A 108 6.04 -6.30 1.54
CA PHE A 108 4.68 -5.74 1.58
C PHE A 108 3.56 -6.77 1.38
N PRO A 109 3.62 -7.72 0.41
CA PRO A 109 2.58 -8.73 0.26
C PRO A 109 2.43 -9.63 1.51
N LEU A 110 3.53 -9.93 2.21
CA LEU A 110 3.52 -10.70 3.45
C LEU A 110 2.87 -9.93 4.59
N LEU A 111 3.15 -8.61 4.68
CA LEU A 111 2.50 -7.72 5.65
C LEU A 111 0.98 -7.77 5.54
N VAL A 112 0.42 -7.82 4.32
CA VAL A 112 -1.04 -7.90 4.12
C VAL A 112 -1.62 -9.12 4.82
N GLY A 113 -1.06 -10.31 4.59
CA GLY A 113 -1.54 -11.54 5.22
C GLY A 113 -1.38 -11.52 6.75
N GLN A 114 -0.30 -10.92 7.27
CA GLN A 114 -0.11 -10.75 8.70
C GLN A 114 -1.14 -9.79 9.31
N LEU A 115 -1.52 -8.73 8.60
CA LEU A 115 -2.56 -7.79 9.03
C LEU A 115 -3.94 -8.45 9.05
N GLU A 116 -4.27 -9.28 8.06
CA GLU A 116 -5.51 -10.05 8.04
C GLU A 116 -5.65 -10.95 9.27
N GLN A 117 -4.59 -11.66 9.63
CA GLN A 117 -4.55 -12.51 10.82
C GLN A 117 -4.63 -11.70 12.12
N CYS A 118 -3.84 -10.61 12.21
CA CYS A 118 -3.74 -9.77 13.39
C CYS A 118 -5.06 -9.05 13.72
N LEU A 119 -5.79 -8.62 12.69
CA LEU A 119 -7.03 -7.86 12.84
C LEU A 119 -8.30 -8.72 12.69
N GLY A 120 -8.18 -9.96 12.23
CA GLY A 120 -9.33 -10.83 11.95
C GLY A 120 -10.18 -10.31 10.79
N VAL A 121 -9.55 -9.74 9.77
CA VAL A 121 -10.19 -9.15 8.58
C VAL A 121 -9.68 -9.83 7.32
N ARG A 122 -10.30 -9.54 6.17
CA ARG A 122 -9.79 -9.92 4.86
C ARG A 122 -9.81 -8.72 3.92
N PHE A 123 -8.70 -8.49 3.22
CA PHE A 123 -8.65 -7.54 2.12
C PHE A 123 -9.31 -8.17 0.89
N VAL A 124 -9.95 -7.33 0.08
CA VAL A 124 -10.35 -7.73 -1.27
C VAL A 124 -9.07 -8.01 -2.05
N ARG A 125 -9.05 -9.13 -2.80
CA ARG A 125 -7.90 -9.54 -3.64
C ARG A 125 -7.80 -8.68 -4.91
N HIS A 126 -7.80 -7.37 -4.73
CA HIS A 126 -7.74 -6.35 -5.76
C HIS A 126 -6.80 -5.23 -5.34
N ALA A 127 -5.75 -5.00 -6.12
CA ALA A 127 -4.81 -3.89 -5.92
C ALA A 127 -5.09 -2.75 -6.90
N ASN A 128 -5.25 -1.52 -6.40
CA ASN A 128 -5.29 -0.33 -7.24
C ASN A 128 -3.92 0.31 -7.30
N LEU A 129 -3.40 0.51 -8.51
CA LEU A 129 -2.13 1.17 -8.73
C LEU A 129 -2.38 2.63 -9.10
N GLY A 130 -1.67 3.50 -8.41
CA GLY A 130 -1.58 4.93 -8.69
C GLY A 130 -0.16 5.29 -9.03
N ALA A 131 0.00 6.41 -9.75
CA ALA A 131 1.32 6.92 -10.03
C ALA A 131 1.32 8.44 -10.25
N ARG A 132 2.48 9.05 -10.05
CA ARG A 132 2.79 10.44 -10.43
C ARG A 132 4.03 10.42 -11.31
N LEU A 133 3.97 11.11 -12.45
CA LEU A 133 5.06 11.16 -13.46
C LEU A 133 5.42 9.79 -14.07
N LEU A 134 4.54 8.80 -13.91
CA LEU A 134 4.58 7.47 -14.50
C LEU A 134 3.16 7.13 -14.95
N GLU A 135 3.02 6.12 -15.80
CA GLU A 135 1.72 5.63 -16.26
C GLU A 135 1.17 4.57 -15.30
N PRO A 136 0.06 4.84 -14.56
CA PRO A 136 -0.51 3.88 -13.62
C PRO A 136 -0.98 2.59 -14.31
N GLU A 137 -1.42 2.70 -15.56
CA GLU A 137 -1.79 1.56 -16.42
C GLU A 137 -0.63 0.60 -16.65
N ALA A 138 0.53 1.16 -16.99
CA ALA A 138 1.74 0.36 -17.24
C ALA A 138 2.17 -0.38 -15.97
N LEU A 139 2.03 0.25 -14.79
CA LEU A 139 2.28 -0.42 -13.51
C LEU A 139 1.27 -1.54 -13.27
N ALA A 140 -0.03 -1.28 -13.48
CA ALA A 140 -1.08 -2.25 -13.25
C ALA A 140 -1.01 -3.44 -14.21
N CYS A 141 -0.46 -3.26 -15.41
CA CYS A 141 -0.23 -4.32 -16.40
C CYS A 141 1.14 -5.01 -16.28
N ASN A 142 2.02 -4.53 -15.40
CA ASN A 142 3.37 -5.06 -15.26
C ASN A 142 3.34 -6.49 -14.65
N PRO A 143 3.80 -7.53 -15.37
CA PRO A 143 3.70 -8.91 -14.92
C PRO A 143 4.54 -9.18 -13.66
N LYS A 144 5.67 -8.49 -13.48
CA LYS A 144 6.53 -8.66 -12.30
C LYS A 144 5.87 -8.09 -11.06
N ILE A 145 5.24 -6.91 -11.17
CA ILE A 145 4.48 -6.31 -10.07
C ILE A 145 3.28 -7.22 -9.71
N ARG A 146 2.56 -7.72 -10.71
CA ARG A 146 1.44 -8.67 -10.49
C ARG A 146 1.90 -9.93 -9.78
N GLN A 147 3.02 -10.52 -10.21
CA GLN A 147 3.58 -11.72 -9.58
C GLN A 147 3.99 -11.45 -8.12
N TRP A 148 4.59 -10.29 -7.86
CA TRP A 148 4.96 -9.89 -6.50
C TRP A 148 3.72 -9.69 -5.61
N LEU A 149 2.65 -9.10 -6.13
CA LEU A 149 1.39 -8.88 -5.40
C LEU A 149 0.47 -10.13 -5.35
N ALA A 150 0.75 -11.19 -6.10
CA ALA A 150 -0.07 -12.40 -6.16
C ALA A 150 -0.46 -13.00 -4.78
N PRO A 151 0.38 -12.94 -3.73
CA PRO A 151 -0.04 -13.39 -2.40
C PRO A 151 -1.28 -12.64 -1.86
N CYS A 152 -1.46 -11.36 -2.19
CA CYS A 152 -2.51 -10.49 -1.64
C CYS A 152 -3.51 -9.93 -2.66
N ALA A 153 -3.27 -10.05 -3.98
CA ALA A 153 -4.16 -9.55 -5.02
C ALA A 153 -4.17 -10.46 -6.27
N ASP A 154 -5.35 -10.66 -6.84
CA ASP A 154 -5.56 -11.40 -8.09
C ASP A 154 -5.95 -10.47 -9.24
N THR A 155 -6.63 -9.37 -8.90
CA THR A 155 -7.12 -8.37 -9.86
C THR A 155 -6.43 -7.03 -9.64
N PHE A 156 -6.30 -6.25 -10.71
CA PHE A 156 -5.54 -5.00 -10.70
C PHE A 156 -6.34 -3.90 -11.37
N GLY A 157 -6.34 -2.71 -10.76
CA GLY A 157 -6.98 -1.52 -11.29
C GLY A 157 -5.99 -0.36 -11.40
N TRP A 158 -6.27 0.57 -12.29
CA TRP A 158 -5.62 1.87 -12.37
C TRP A 158 -6.70 2.92 -12.59
N ASN A 159 -6.50 4.15 -12.12
CA ASN A 159 -7.53 5.21 -12.08
C ASN A 159 -8.71 4.93 -11.13
N ARG A 160 -8.51 4.09 -10.10
CA ARG A 160 -9.49 3.89 -9.01
C ARG A 160 -10.83 3.31 -9.49
N GLN A 161 -10.83 2.69 -10.68
CA GLN A 161 -11.93 1.93 -11.25
C GLN A 161 -11.53 0.45 -11.28
N MET A 162 -12.44 -0.44 -10.86
CA MET A 162 -12.30 -1.86 -11.15
C MET A 162 -12.56 -2.05 -12.65
N GLN A 163 -11.58 -2.56 -13.39
CA GLN A 163 -11.84 -3.02 -14.75
C GLN A 163 -12.44 -4.42 -14.66
N ALA A 164 -13.59 -4.61 -15.30
CA ALA A 164 -14.11 -5.94 -15.56
C ALA A 164 -13.23 -6.62 -16.61
N GLU A 165 -12.94 -7.90 -16.43
CA GLU A 165 -12.27 -8.74 -17.42
C GLU A 165 -13.02 -8.76 -18.76
#